data_AF-A0A7Y6V7C0-F1
#
_entry.id   AF-A0A7Y6V7C0-F1
#
_cell.length_a   1.000
_cell.length_b   1.000
_cell.length_c   1.000
_cell.angle_alpha   90.00
_cell.angle_beta   90.00
_cell.angle_gamma   90.00
#
_symmetry.space_group_name_H-M   'P 1'
#
loop_
_entity.id
_entity.type
_entity.pdbx_description
1 polymer ?
#
loop_
_entity_poly.entity_id
_entity_poly.type
_entity_poly.pdbx_seq_one_letter_code
_entity_poly.pdbx_strand_id
1 'polypeptide(L)' 'MSRQARIEPVIEASDLKETITGWLVIDETVPENEVVVSEHTSKKEAIQAAEALEQRED' A
#
# COMPACT_ATOMS: atom_id res chain seq x y z
N MET A 1 13.24 -2.09 -14.24
CA MET A 1 12.41 -3.14 -13.60
C MET A 1 11.15 -2.42 -13.25
N SER A 2 10.01 -2.83 -13.82
CA SER A 2 8.77 -2.10 -13.57
C SER A 2 8.50 -2.05 -12.07
N ARG A 3 8.39 -0.84 -11.50
CA ARG A 3 8.00 -0.69 -10.10
C ARG A 3 6.58 -1.19 -9.98
N GLN A 4 6.33 -1.99 -8.95
CA GLN A 4 4.99 -2.49 -8.64
C GLN A 4 4.69 -2.19 -7.19
N ALA A 5 3.52 -1.60 -6.96
CA ALA A 5 3.03 -1.28 -5.64
C ALA A 5 1.72 -2.02 -5.36
N ARG A 6 1.61 -2.61 -4.18
CA ARG A 6 0.38 -3.24 -3.68
C ARG A 6 -0.16 -2.47 -2.50
N ILE A 7 -1.48 -2.46 -2.42
CA ILE A 7 -2.20 -1.77 -1.35
C ILE A 7 -2.82 -2.82 -0.44
N GLU A 8 -2.49 -2.76 0.85
CA GLU A 8 -3.06 -3.65 1.86
C GLU A 8 -3.88 -2.86 2.89
N PRO A 9 -5.14 -3.27 3.17
CA PRO A 9 -5.91 -2.65 4.23
C PRO A 9 -5.32 -3.01 5.60
N VAL A 10 -5.14 -2.00 6.45
CA VAL A 10 -4.84 -2.19 7.87
C VAL A 10 -6.15 -2.46 8.57
N ILE A 11 -6.27 -3.64 9.13
CA ILE A 11 -7.42 -4.06 9.92
C ILE A 11 -7.01 -4.04 11.38
N GLU A 12 -7.83 -3.43 12.23
CA GLU A 12 -7.58 -3.45 13.66
C GLU A 12 -7.79 -4.87 14.20
N ALA A 13 -6.70 -5.53 14.63
CA ALA A 13 -6.73 -6.93 15.10
C ALA A 13 -7.63 -7.15 16.33
N SER A 14 -7.99 -6.08 17.05
CA SER A 14 -8.90 -6.13 18.20
C SER A 14 -10.37 -5.97 17.80
N ASP A 15 -10.65 -5.60 16.54
CA ASP A 15 -12.00 -5.35 16.05
C ASP A 15 -12.58 -6.61 15.39
N LEU A 16 -13.60 -7.18 16.03
CA LEU A 16 -14.35 -8.34 15.54
C LEU A 16 -15.08 -8.07 14.20
N LYS A 17 -15.18 -6.81 13.77
CA LYS A 17 -15.85 -6.41 12.53
C LYS A 17 -14.88 -6.18 11.37
N GLU A 18 -13.59 -6.44 11.56
CA GLU A 18 -12.54 -6.22 10.56
C GLU A 18 -12.57 -4.77 10.00
N THR A 19 -12.77 -3.80 10.89
CA THR A 19 -12.81 -2.39 10.49
C THR A 19 -11.45 -1.98 9.93
N ILE A 20 -11.48 -1.49 8.69
CA ILE A 20 -10.29 -0.96 8.00
C ILE A 20 -9.97 0.40 8.65
N THR A 21 -8.85 0.46 9.37
CA THR A 21 -8.36 1.67 10.02
C THR A 21 -7.35 2.44 9.16
N GLY A 22 -6.80 1.78 8.14
CA GLY A 22 -5.87 2.40 7.20
C GLY A 22 -5.56 1.52 6.00
N TRP A 23 -4.62 1.97 5.19
CA TRP A 23 -4.18 1.37 3.94
C TRP A 23 -2.66 1.57 3.83
N LEU A 24 -1.93 0.47 3.70
CA LEU A 24 -0.50 0.45 3.44
C LEU A 24 -0.26 0.42 1.94
N VAL A 25 0.75 1.15 1.49
CA VAL A 25 1.32 1.02 0.16
C VAL A 25 2.65 0.30 0.32
N ILE A 26 2.79 -0.82 -0.37
CA ILE A 26 3.91 -1.74 -0.27
C ILE A 26 4.57 -1.79 -1.65
N ASP A 27 5.86 -1.48 -1.72
CA ASP A 27 6.66 -1.72 -2.92
C ASP A 27 6.98 -3.21 -2.99
N GLU A 28 6.43 -3.88 -4.01
CA GLU A 28 6.68 -5.30 -4.32
C GLU A 28 7.55 -5.47 -5.57
N THR A 29 8.23 -4.39 -5.98
CA THR A 29 9.17 -4.38 -7.11
C THR A 29 10.22 -5.49 -7.00
N VAL A 30 10.62 -5.83 -5.77
CA VAL A 30 11.41 -7.02 -5.46
C VAL A 30 10.55 -7.98 -4.63
N PRO A 31 10.10 -9.12 -5.19
CA PRO A 31 9.21 -10.04 -4.47
C PRO A 31 9.85 -10.69 -3.24
N GLU A 32 11.18 -10.67 -3.16
CA GLU A 32 11.94 -11.14 -1.99
C GLU A 32 12.08 -10.08 -0.90
N ASN A 33 11.71 -8.82 -1.18
CA ASN A 33 11.89 -7.69 -0.30
C ASN A 33 10.77 -6.66 -0.47
N GLU A 34 9.57 -7.07 -0.05
CA GLU A 34 8.40 -6.20 0.07
C GLU A 34 8.64 -5.16 1.18
N VAL A 35 8.50 -3.87 0.84
CA VAL A 35 8.72 -2.77 1.81
C VAL A 35 7.52 -1.85 1.85
N VAL A 36 7.02 -1.57 3.05
CA VAL A 36 6.00 -0.53 3.25
C VAL A 36 6.63 0.83 2.97
N VAL A 37 6.12 1.52 1.94
CA VAL A 37 6.61 2.82 1.50
C VAL A 37 5.77 3.98 2.01
N SER A 38 4.48 3.74 2.28
CA SER A 38 3.57 4.77 2.79
C SER A 38 2.35 4.15 3.48
N GLU A 39 1.72 4.91 4.38
CA GLU A 39 0.50 4.54 5.09
C GLU A 39 -0.52 5.67 4.97
N HIS A 40 -1.77 5.33 4.69
CA HIS A 40 -2.85 6.29 4.50
C HIS A 40 -4.11 5.84 5.22
N THR A 41 -4.89 6.79 5.74
CA THR A 41 -6.20 6.49 6.34
C THR A 41 -7.30 6.32 5.28
N SER A 42 -7.07 6.82 4.06
CA SER A 42 -8.01 6.74 2.94
C SER A 42 -7.50 5.83 1.82
N LYS A 43 -8.38 4.95 1.33
CA LYS A 43 -8.09 4.07 0.19
C LYS A 43 -7.65 4.86 -1.04
N LYS A 44 -8.28 6.01 -1.27
CA LYS A 44 -7.99 6.85 -2.43
C LYS A 44 -6.56 7.38 -2.40
N GLU A 45 -6.10 7.84 -1.23
CA GLU A 45 -4.73 8.34 -1.08
C GLU A 45 -3.70 7.22 -1.27
N ALA A 46 -3.97 6.03 -0.73
CA ALA A 46 -3.11 4.87 -0.96
C ALA A 46 -3.03 4.46 -2.44
N ILE A 47 -4.16 4.50 -3.17
CA ILE A 47 -4.17 4.24 -4.62
C ILE A 47 -3.34 5.27 -5.37
N GLN A 48 -3.54 6.56 -5.09
CA GLN A 48 -2.78 7.62 -5.77
C GLN A 48 -1.28 7.52 -5.48
N ALA A 49 -0.89 7.13 -4.26
CA ALA A 49 0.51 6.93 -3.89
C ALA A 49 1.11 5.70 -4.58
N ALA A 50 0.38 4.60 -4.69
CA ALA A 50 0.79 3.40 -5.44
C ALA A 50 1.00 3.73 -6.93
N GLU A 51 0.00 4.34 -7.58
CA GLU A 51 0.08 4.74 -8.99
C GLU A 51 1.24 5.71 -9.24
N ALA A 52 1.44 6.70 -8.34
CA ALA A 52 2.54 7.64 -8.45
C ALA A 52 3.92 6.97 -8.29
N LEU A 53 4.01 5.86 -7.56
CA LEU A 53 5.25 5.11 -7.38
C LEU A 53 5.61 4.30 -8.62
N GLU A 54 4.61 3.68 -9.26
CA GLU A 54 4.74 2.94 -10.52
C GLU A 54 5.05 3.89 -11.69
N GLN A 55 4.41 5.07 -11.73
CA GLN A 55 4.65 6.07 -12.78
C GLN A 55 5.99 6.82 -12.64
N ARG A 56 6.71 6.67 -11.53
CA ARG A 56 7.98 7.38 -11.30
C ARG A 56 9.18 6.78 -12.03
N GLU A 57 8.95 5.77 -12.88
CA GLU A 57 9.93 5.30 -13.86
C GLU A 57 9.91 6.24 -15.09
N ASP A 58 10.86 7.17 -15.12
CA ASP A 58 11.30 7.90 -16.33
C ASP A 58 12.77 7.53 -16.59
#